data_AF-A0A7V9MIR4-F1
#
_entry.id   AF-A0A7V9MIR4-F1
#
_cell.length_a   1.000
_cell.length_b   1.000
_cell.length_c   1.000
_cell.angle_alpha   90.00
_cell.angle_beta   90.00
_cell.angle_gamma   90.00
#
_symmetry.space_group_name_H-M   'P 1'
#
loop_
_entity.id
_entity.type
_entity.pdbx_description
1 polymer ?
#
loop_
_entity_poly.entity_id
_entity_poly.type
_entity_poly.pdbx_seq_one_letter_code
_entity_poly.pdbx_strand_id
1 'polypeptide(L)'
;LLDGPLRNRVDLLLAAGRDGAAFVAGGLVQALGMVALAAVFLYLYSAARVRYRSTPPVAGVLAVVGPLLLAGVYVATQVALTSIGAEFAASGPRTVARYDQIVREGSLATVESIRFGAGAAFGIAWILISLSVMRAGLVSRFVGTLGIVIGVLNAIPIILPVVLQTFWLGAIGVLLLDRWPGGRGPAWETGEATPWPAPARASRASRAAARDAPEETADNGEPPARASRKRKRRG
;
A
#
# COMPACT_ATOMS: atom_id res chain seq x y z
N LEU A 1 35.04 -26.51 2.60
CA LEU A 1 33.80 -26.39 1.79
C LEU A 1 32.86 -25.45 2.54
N LEU A 2 32.49 -24.32 1.95
CA LEU A 2 31.60 -23.33 2.59
C LEU A 2 30.14 -23.73 2.36
N ASP A 3 29.34 -23.78 3.42
CA ASP A 3 27.93 -24.19 3.38
C ASP A 3 27.07 -23.30 2.46
N GLY A 4 26.00 -23.87 1.89
CA GLY A 4 25.10 -23.23 0.92
C GLY A 4 24.64 -21.79 1.22
N PRO A 5 24.24 -21.42 2.47
CA PRO A 5 23.85 -20.05 2.78
C PRO A 5 25.03 -19.06 2.81
N LEU A 6 26.25 -19.51 3.09
CA LEU A 6 27.46 -18.69 3.08
C LEU A 6 27.92 -18.41 1.65
N ARG A 7 27.77 -19.38 0.74
CA ARG A 7 28.05 -19.20 -0.69
C ARG A 7 27.17 -18.10 -1.29
N ASN A 8 25.86 -18.15 -1.04
CA ASN A 8 24.92 -17.12 -1.49
C ASN A 8 25.28 -15.71 -0.99
N ARG A 9 25.75 -15.58 0.25
CA ARG A 9 26.16 -14.28 0.81
C ARG A 9 27.45 -13.76 0.18
N VAL A 10 28.42 -14.63 -0.08
CA VAL A 10 29.68 -14.27 -0.76
C VAL A 10 29.41 -13.93 -2.23
N ASP A 11 28.54 -14.67 -2.91
CA ASP A 11 28.13 -14.39 -4.29
C ASP A 11 27.35 -13.07 -4.39
N LEU A 12 26.52 -12.75 -3.39
CA LEU A 12 25.80 -11.47 -3.30
C LEU A 12 26.76 -10.29 -3.08
N LEU A 13 27.82 -10.48 -2.30
CA LEU A 13 28.88 -9.47 -2.10
C LEU A 13 29.77 -9.30 -3.33
N LEU A 14 30.08 -10.38 -4.05
CA LEU A 14 30.82 -10.33 -5.32
C LEU A 14 29.99 -9.68 -6.44
N ALA A 15 28.68 -9.93 -6.48
CA ALA A 15 27.75 -9.24 -7.36
C ALA A 15 27.61 -7.75 -6.99
N ALA A 16 27.52 -7.42 -5.71
CA ALA A 16 27.48 -6.02 -5.25
C ALA A 16 28.76 -5.24 -5.58
N GLY A 17 29.93 -5.90 -5.59
CA GLY A 17 31.19 -5.28 -6.02
C GLY A 17 31.31 -5.11 -7.54
N ARG A 18 30.65 -5.97 -8.33
CA ARG A 18 30.67 -5.93 -9.81
C ARG A 18 29.60 -5.01 -10.40
N ASP A 19 28.43 -4.96 -9.74
CA ASP A 19 27.24 -4.22 -10.15
C ASP A 19 26.86 -3.13 -9.12
N GLY A 20 27.85 -2.52 -8.45
CA GLY A 20 27.61 -1.52 -7.39
C GLY A 20 26.70 -0.36 -7.82
N ALA A 21 26.74 0.02 -9.10
CA ALA A 21 25.82 1.00 -9.68
C ALA A 21 24.35 0.54 -9.65
N ALA A 22 24.07 -0.75 -9.89
CA ALA A 22 22.71 -1.30 -9.85
C ALA A 22 22.15 -1.36 -8.42
N PHE A 23 23.00 -1.67 -7.42
CA PHE A 23 22.62 -1.65 -6.01
C PHE A 23 22.29 -0.23 -5.52
N VAL A 24 23.15 0.74 -5.84
CA VAL A 24 22.92 2.15 -5.54
C VAL A 24 21.67 2.66 -6.24
N ALA A 25 21.48 2.33 -7.52
CA ALA A 25 20.27 2.67 -8.26
C ALA A 25 19.00 2.10 -7.60
N GLY A 26 19.03 0.84 -7.15
CA GLY A 26 17.91 0.23 -6.43
C GLY A 26 17.56 0.95 -5.12
N GLY A 27 18.58 1.33 -4.34
CA GLY A 27 18.39 2.13 -3.13
C GLY A 27 17.81 3.52 -3.38
N LEU A 28 18.29 4.21 -4.41
CA LEU A 28 17.78 5.53 -4.82
C LEU A 28 16.33 5.44 -5.32
N VAL A 29 16.00 4.43 -6.12
CA VAL A 29 14.62 4.19 -6.58
C VAL A 29 13.69 3.93 -5.40
N GLN A 30 14.10 3.14 -4.41
CA GLN A 30 13.31 2.94 -3.20
C GLN A 30 13.13 4.23 -2.40
N ALA A 31 14.21 5.01 -2.20
CA ALA A 31 14.14 6.28 -1.48
C ALA A 31 13.20 7.28 -2.18
N LEU A 32 13.29 7.40 -3.51
CA LEU A 32 12.38 8.21 -4.32
C LEU A 32 10.93 7.72 -4.22
N GLY A 33 10.72 6.40 -4.23
CA GLY A 33 9.39 5.80 -4.02
C GLY A 33 8.79 6.19 -2.67
N MET A 34 9.60 6.23 -1.60
CA MET A 34 9.16 6.65 -0.27
C MET A 34 8.82 8.15 -0.21
N VAL A 35 9.59 9.00 -0.90
CA VAL A 35 9.28 10.42 -1.03
C VAL A 35 7.97 10.63 -1.80
N ALA A 36 7.78 9.93 -2.90
CA ALA A 36 6.53 9.97 -3.67
C ALA A 36 5.34 9.50 -2.83
N LEU A 37 5.52 8.44 -2.04
CA LEU A 37 4.50 7.95 -1.12
C LEU A 37 4.15 8.99 -0.03
N ALA A 38 5.14 9.70 0.51
CA ALA A 38 4.91 10.79 1.47
C ALA A 38 4.02 11.89 0.84
N ALA A 39 4.26 12.23 -0.43
CA ALA A 39 3.43 13.19 -1.15
C ALA A 39 1.97 12.69 -1.30
N VAL A 40 1.78 11.40 -1.60
CA VAL A 40 0.44 10.78 -1.65
C VAL A 40 -0.24 10.86 -0.28
N PHE A 41 0.45 10.52 0.81
CA PHE A 41 -0.10 10.61 2.15
C PHE A 41 -0.46 12.04 2.55
N LEU A 42 0.39 13.01 2.22
CA LEU A 42 0.11 14.42 2.46
C LEU A 42 -1.11 14.92 1.70
N TYR A 43 -1.25 14.54 0.43
CA TYR A 43 -2.40 14.87 -0.38
C TYR A 43 -3.69 14.30 0.24
N LEU A 44 -3.66 13.00 0.58
CA LEU A 44 -4.77 12.29 1.22
C LEU A 44 -5.12 12.88 2.59
N TYR A 45 -4.12 13.19 3.42
CA TYR A 45 -4.29 13.85 4.70
C TYR A 45 -4.96 15.21 4.55
N SER A 46 -4.46 16.04 3.63
CA SER A 46 -4.96 17.39 3.40
C SER A 46 -6.41 17.34 2.92
N ALA A 47 -6.71 16.47 1.96
CA ALA A 47 -8.07 16.25 1.48
C ALA A 47 -9.02 15.77 2.60
N ALA A 48 -8.54 14.87 3.48
CA ALA A 48 -9.34 14.36 4.59
C ALA A 48 -9.57 15.43 5.67
N ARG A 49 -8.54 16.22 6.01
CA ARG A 49 -8.59 17.25 7.06
C ARG A 49 -9.59 18.35 6.76
N VAL A 50 -9.71 18.77 5.50
CA VAL A 50 -10.68 19.79 5.06
C VAL A 50 -12.12 19.30 5.27
N ARG A 51 -12.37 18.00 5.05
CA ARG A 51 -13.71 17.38 5.12
C ARG A 51 -14.09 16.94 6.53
N TYR A 52 -13.12 16.41 7.27
CA TYR A 52 -13.32 15.78 8.57
C TYR A 52 -12.47 16.47 9.65
N ARG A 53 -13.08 17.41 10.38
CA ARG A 53 -12.39 18.25 11.39
C ARG A 53 -11.80 17.49 12.56
N SER A 54 -12.20 16.24 12.80
CA SER A 54 -11.66 15.38 13.86
C SER A 54 -10.46 14.53 13.40
N THR A 55 -9.87 14.83 12.24
CA THR A 55 -8.62 14.23 11.79
C THR A 55 -7.46 14.63 12.71
N PRO A 56 -6.75 13.69 13.34
CA PRO A 56 -5.72 14.05 14.31
C PRO A 56 -4.51 14.70 13.62
N PRO A 57 -3.92 15.76 14.19
CA PRO A 57 -2.79 16.48 13.57
C PRO A 57 -1.55 15.61 13.44
N VAL A 58 -1.36 14.65 14.36
CA VAL A 58 -0.24 13.70 14.34
C VAL A 58 -0.20 12.87 13.06
N ALA A 59 -1.34 12.60 12.41
CA ALA A 59 -1.39 11.86 11.15
C ALA A 59 -0.66 12.59 10.02
N GLY A 60 -0.74 13.93 9.98
CA GLY A 60 -0.05 14.74 8.98
C GLY A 60 1.47 14.76 9.18
N VAL A 61 1.92 14.80 10.45
CA VAL A 61 3.35 14.70 10.77
C VAL A 61 3.89 13.32 10.41
N LEU A 62 3.19 12.26 10.84
CA LEU A 62 3.60 10.89 10.57
C LEU A 62 3.58 10.53 9.09
N ALA A 63 2.66 11.12 8.30
CA ALA A 63 2.62 10.97 6.85
C ALA A 63 3.92 11.39 6.14
N VAL A 64 4.70 12.29 6.75
CA VAL A 64 6.00 12.73 6.24
C VAL A 64 7.14 12.00 6.94
N VAL A 65 7.12 12.01 8.27
CA VAL A 65 8.21 11.47 9.08
C VAL A 65 8.40 9.98 8.83
N GLY A 66 7.33 9.18 8.78
CA GLY A 66 7.42 7.73 8.60
C GLY A 66 8.13 7.33 7.30
N PRO A 67 7.61 7.72 6.11
CA PRO A 67 8.25 7.39 4.84
C PRO A 67 9.65 7.98 4.68
N LEU A 68 9.90 9.22 5.15
CA LEU A 68 11.22 9.84 5.03
C LEU A 68 12.27 9.19 5.93
N LEU A 69 11.89 8.76 7.15
CA LEU A 69 12.78 7.97 8.00
C LEU A 69 13.15 6.65 7.32
N LEU A 70 12.18 5.95 6.71
CA LEU A 70 12.48 4.74 5.94
C LEU A 70 13.37 5.02 4.71
N ALA A 71 13.14 6.12 4.00
CA ALA A 71 14.02 6.56 2.90
C ALA A 71 15.47 6.71 3.38
N GLY A 72 15.67 7.38 4.52
CA GLY A 72 16.98 7.53 5.16
C GLY A 72 17.59 6.18 5.55
N VAL A 73 16.80 5.26 6.10
CA VAL A 73 17.25 3.89 6.43
C VAL A 73 17.69 3.12 5.18
N TYR A 74 16.96 3.22 4.06
CA TYR A 74 17.36 2.57 2.81
C TYR A 74 18.70 3.08 2.32
N VAL A 75 18.91 4.39 2.32
CA VAL A 75 20.20 4.99 1.95
C VAL A 75 21.31 4.57 2.91
N ALA A 76 21.09 4.65 4.22
CA ALA A 76 22.06 4.25 5.23
C ALA A 76 22.46 2.78 5.12
N THR A 77 21.49 1.90 4.81
CA THR A 77 21.74 0.46 4.58
C THR A 77 22.65 0.26 3.37
N GLN A 78 22.43 0.99 2.27
CA GLN A 78 23.29 0.90 1.09
C GLN A 78 24.72 1.33 1.41
N VAL A 79 24.90 2.48 2.09
CA VAL A 79 26.22 2.97 2.50
C VAL A 79 26.94 1.95 3.40
N ALA A 80 26.23 1.40 4.39
CA ALA A 80 26.78 0.37 5.28
C ALA A 80 27.24 -0.86 4.49
N LEU A 81 26.42 -1.37 3.57
CA LEU A 81 26.78 -2.52 2.73
C LEU A 81 27.97 -2.23 1.81
N THR A 82 28.04 -1.04 1.20
CA THR A 82 29.19 -0.66 0.36
C THR A 82 30.48 -0.53 1.18
N SER A 83 30.40 0.05 2.39
CA SER A 83 31.56 0.20 3.28
C SER A 83 32.13 -1.16 3.73
N ILE A 84 31.25 -2.09 4.12
CA ILE A 84 31.63 -3.46 4.49
C ILE A 84 32.23 -4.20 3.29
N GLY A 85 31.65 -4.03 2.10
CA GLY A 85 32.17 -4.62 0.86
C GLY A 85 33.58 -4.11 0.52
N ALA A 86 33.82 -2.81 0.67
CA ALA A 86 35.11 -2.19 0.43
C ALA A 86 36.17 -2.64 1.46
N GLU A 87 35.82 -2.71 2.74
CA GLU A 87 36.71 -3.16 3.81
C GLU A 87 37.07 -4.64 3.69
N PHE A 88 36.10 -5.49 3.31
CA PHE A 88 36.30 -6.91 3.03
C PHE A 88 37.14 -7.15 1.77
N ALA A 89 37.01 -6.30 0.75
CA ALA A 89 37.84 -6.36 -0.44
C ALA A 89 39.28 -5.89 -0.20
N ALA A 90 39.48 -4.95 0.74
CA ALA A 90 40.77 -4.31 1.01
C ALA A 90 41.66 -5.02 2.04
N SER A 91 41.13 -5.95 2.87
CA SER A 91 41.89 -6.51 3.99
C SER A 91 41.73 -8.02 4.24
N GLY A 92 42.86 -8.74 4.19
CA GLY A 92 43.12 -10.00 4.93
C GLY A 92 42.40 -11.30 4.51
N PRO A 93 42.64 -12.42 5.23
CA PRO A 93 42.10 -13.74 4.92
C PRO A 93 40.56 -13.81 5.05
N ARG A 94 39.90 -14.26 3.99
CA ARG A 94 38.43 -14.37 3.86
C ARG A 94 37.84 -15.47 4.77
N THR A 95 37.72 -15.19 6.06
CA THR A 95 37.26 -16.14 7.09
C THR A 95 36.00 -15.65 7.81
N VAL A 96 35.18 -16.60 8.30
CA VAL A 96 33.89 -16.33 8.97
C VAL A 96 34.06 -15.55 10.27
N ALA A 97 35.14 -15.81 11.02
CA ALA A 97 35.42 -15.13 12.29
C ALA A 97 35.62 -13.61 12.12
N ARG A 98 36.19 -13.16 11.00
CA ARG A 98 36.39 -11.73 10.71
C ARG A 98 35.11 -11.04 10.27
N TYR A 99 34.24 -11.73 9.53
CA TYR A 99 32.91 -11.24 9.18
C TYR A 99 32.09 -10.96 10.45
N ASP A 100 32.08 -11.89 11.40
CA ASP A 100 31.38 -11.70 12.67
C ASP A 100 31.96 -10.54 13.48
N GLN A 101 33.27 -10.30 13.41
CA GLN A 101 33.91 -9.17 14.07
C GLN A 101 33.49 -7.83 13.44
N ILE A 102 33.54 -7.69 12.10
CA ILE A 102 33.16 -6.46 11.40
C ILE A 102 31.67 -6.16 11.57
N VAL A 103 30.80 -7.19 11.57
CA VAL A 103 29.36 -7.01 11.78
C VAL A 103 29.04 -6.63 13.23
N ARG A 104 29.79 -7.16 14.21
CA ARG A 104 29.61 -6.83 15.65
C ARG A 104 30.21 -5.49 16.04
N GLU A 105 31.32 -5.08 15.42
CA GLU A 105 31.95 -3.77 15.62
C GLU A 105 31.26 -2.67 14.78
N GLY A 106 30.52 -3.05 13.73
CA GLY A 106 29.89 -2.15 12.76
C GLY A 106 28.51 -1.63 13.16
N SER A 107 28.13 -0.51 12.55
CA SER A 107 26.88 0.24 12.71
C SER A 107 25.59 -0.51 12.36
N LEU A 108 25.66 -1.80 11.97
CA LEU A 108 24.52 -2.58 11.49
C LEU A 108 23.44 -2.79 12.57
N ALA A 109 23.83 -3.08 13.82
CA ALA A 109 22.87 -3.23 14.92
C ALA A 109 22.10 -1.92 15.20
N THR A 110 22.78 -0.78 15.08
CA THR A 110 22.17 0.54 15.21
C THR A 110 21.22 0.80 14.03
N VAL A 111 21.64 0.51 12.79
CA VAL A 111 20.80 0.68 11.58
C VAL A 111 19.55 -0.19 11.65
N GLU A 112 19.65 -1.44 12.11
CA GLU A 112 18.50 -2.33 12.26
C GLU A 112 17.53 -1.86 13.35
N SER A 113 18.05 -1.32 14.47
CA SER A 113 17.20 -0.72 15.52
C SER A 113 16.43 0.49 14.99
N ILE A 114 17.10 1.34 14.21
CA ILE A 114 16.47 2.49 13.54
C ILE A 114 15.44 2.01 12.50
N ARG A 115 15.75 0.97 11.72
CA ARG A 115 14.83 0.38 10.74
C ARG A 115 13.53 -0.05 11.41
N PHE A 116 13.61 -0.73 12.55
CA PHE A 116 12.42 -1.19 13.26
C PHE A 116 11.54 -0.02 13.72
N GLY A 117 12.15 1.02 14.32
CA GLY A 117 11.44 2.23 14.73
C GLY A 117 10.82 3.00 13.54
N ALA A 118 11.56 3.10 12.43
CA ALA A 118 11.08 3.73 11.20
C ALA A 118 9.91 2.95 10.58
N GLY A 119 9.98 1.62 10.56
CA GLY A 119 8.90 0.74 10.09
C GLY A 119 7.64 0.89 10.92
N ALA A 120 7.77 0.92 12.25
CA ALA A 120 6.65 1.18 13.16
C ALA A 120 6.00 2.55 12.90
N ALA A 121 6.79 3.62 12.84
CA ALA A 121 6.29 4.97 12.56
C ALA A 121 5.57 5.05 11.20
N PHE A 122 6.14 4.41 10.18
CA PHE A 122 5.55 4.31 8.84
C PHE A 122 4.23 3.54 8.82
N GLY A 123 4.17 2.38 9.48
CA GLY A 123 2.96 1.59 9.59
C GLY A 123 1.85 2.35 10.32
N ILE A 124 2.18 3.03 11.41
CA ILE A 124 1.24 3.89 12.14
C ILE A 124 0.76 5.04 11.25
N ALA A 125 1.65 5.69 10.51
CA ALA A 125 1.28 6.73 9.53
C ALA A 125 0.25 6.19 8.54
N TRP A 126 0.53 5.03 7.93
CA TRP A 126 -0.33 4.38 6.96
C TRP A 126 -1.72 4.08 7.55
N ILE A 127 -1.79 3.55 8.77
CA ILE A 127 -3.04 3.26 9.48
C ILE A 127 -3.85 4.55 9.68
N LEU A 128 -3.23 5.59 10.25
CA LEU A 128 -3.91 6.84 10.57
C LEU A 128 -4.43 7.54 9.32
N ILE A 129 -3.66 7.54 8.24
CA ILE A 129 -4.08 8.10 6.96
C ILE A 129 -5.25 7.31 6.39
N SER A 130 -5.14 5.98 6.32
CA SER A 130 -6.20 5.10 5.79
C SER A 130 -7.50 5.26 6.55
N LEU A 131 -7.43 5.35 7.88
CA LEU A 131 -8.59 5.61 8.73
C LEU A 131 -9.20 7.00 8.46
N SER A 132 -8.36 8.02 8.35
CA SER A 132 -8.80 9.41 8.13
C SER A 132 -9.50 9.58 6.78
N VAL A 133 -8.92 9.04 5.70
CA VAL A 133 -9.54 9.13 4.36
C VAL A 133 -10.82 8.30 4.24
N MET A 134 -10.88 7.16 4.92
CA MET A 134 -12.08 6.33 4.95
C MET A 134 -13.22 7.03 5.69
N ARG A 135 -12.93 7.67 6.83
CA ARG A 135 -13.91 8.43 7.60
C ARG A 135 -14.37 9.70 6.89
N ALA A 136 -13.47 10.34 6.14
CA ALA A 136 -13.80 11.48 5.29
C ALA A 136 -14.61 11.08 4.04
N GLY A 137 -14.79 9.78 3.76
CA GLY A 137 -15.52 9.29 2.58
C GLY A 137 -14.76 9.41 1.27
N LEU A 138 -13.45 9.73 1.32
CA LEU A 138 -12.61 9.85 0.13
C LEU A 138 -12.32 8.48 -0.50
N VAL A 139 -12.18 7.46 0.34
CA VAL A 139 -11.97 6.08 -0.11
C VAL A 139 -13.10 5.18 0.40
N SER A 140 -13.39 4.11 -0.34
CA SER A 140 -14.35 3.10 0.10
C SER A 140 -13.87 2.40 1.37
N ARG A 141 -14.80 1.81 2.13
CA ARG A 141 -14.45 1.04 3.35
C ARG A 141 -13.50 -0.12 3.06
N PHE A 142 -13.62 -0.75 1.89
CA PHE A 142 -12.72 -1.83 1.48
C PHE A 142 -11.28 -1.33 1.30
N VAL A 143 -11.08 -0.26 0.53
CA VAL A 143 -9.74 0.31 0.28
C VAL A 143 -9.14 0.90 1.56
N GLY A 144 -9.98 1.51 2.41
CA GLY A 144 -9.58 2.01 3.73
C GLY A 144 -9.10 0.90 4.68
N THR A 145 -9.90 -0.17 4.84
CA THR A 145 -9.51 -1.34 5.66
C THR A 145 -8.26 -2.02 5.11
N LEU A 146 -8.14 -2.15 3.78
CA LEU A 146 -6.95 -2.69 3.15
C LEU A 146 -5.69 -1.89 3.50
N GLY A 147 -5.79 -0.54 3.47
CA GLY A 147 -4.71 0.34 3.90
C GLY A 147 -4.34 0.16 5.38
N ILE A 148 -5.32 -0.04 6.27
CA ILE A 148 -5.07 -0.33 7.68
C ILE A 148 -4.30 -1.65 7.83
N VAL A 149 -4.70 -2.71 7.12
CA VAL A 149 -4.00 -4.01 7.15
C VAL A 149 -2.55 -3.86 6.66
N ILE A 150 -2.32 -3.13 5.57
CA ILE A 150 -0.97 -2.84 5.08
C ILE A 150 -0.14 -2.11 6.14
N GLY A 151 -0.72 -1.11 6.80
CA GLY A 151 -0.04 -0.36 7.86
C GLY A 151 0.32 -1.23 9.07
N VAL A 152 -0.56 -2.13 9.50
CA VAL A 152 -0.27 -3.09 10.59
C VAL A 152 0.86 -4.03 10.21
N LEU A 153 0.85 -4.57 8.98
CA LEU A 153 1.89 -5.47 8.49
C LEU A 153 3.26 -4.78 8.32
N ASN A 154 3.28 -3.47 8.08
CA ASN A 154 4.52 -2.69 8.06
C ASN A 154 4.99 -2.30 9.48
N ALA A 155 4.06 -2.04 10.40
CA ALA A 155 4.40 -1.70 11.78
C ALA A 155 4.99 -2.89 12.54
N ILE A 156 4.50 -4.11 12.25
CA ILE A 156 5.00 -5.35 12.82
C ILE A 156 5.50 -6.21 11.64
N PRO A 157 6.81 -6.15 11.31
CA PRO A 157 7.34 -6.70 10.08
C PRO A 157 7.44 -8.23 10.12
N ILE A 158 6.28 -8.90 10.01
CA ILE A 158 6.18 -10.37 9.91
C ILE A 158 6.34 -10.79 8.45
N ILE A 159 5.65 -10.09 7.54
CA ILE A 159 5.67 -10.33 6.09
C ILE A 159 5.61 -8.97 5.38
N LEU A 160 6.39 -8.77 4.32
CA LEU A 160 6.30 -7.56 3.49
C LEU A 160 5.04 -7.61 2.61
N PRO A 161 4.10 -6.66 2.76
CA PRO A 161 2.82 -6.70 2.05
C PRO A 161 2.92 -6.10 0.64
N VAL A 162 3.96 -6.42 -0.14
CA VAL A 162 4.28 -5.74 -1.42
C VAL A 162 3.11 -5.80 -2.39
N VAL A 163 2.46 -6.96 -2.54
CA VAL A 163 1.31 -7.14 -3.46
C VAL A 163 0.10 -6.32 -3.01
N LEU A 164 -0.18 -6.28 -1.71
CA LEU A 164 -1.28 -5.49 -1.16
C LEU A 164 -1.00 -3.99 -1.29
N GLN A 165 0.25 -3.59 -1.07
CA GLN A 165 0.71 -2.21 -1.18
C GLN A 165 0.63 -1.70 -2.62
N THR A 166 1.11 -2.48 -3.60
CA THR A 166 1.04 -2.12 -5.02
C THR A 166 -0.41 -2.07 -5.50
N PHE A 167 -1.24 -3.03 -5.10
CA PHE A 167 -2.68 -3.00 -5.38
C PHE A 167 -3.33 -1.75 -4.78
N TRP A 168 -3.04 -1.42 -3.52
CA TRP A 168 -3.62 -0.25 -2.84
C TRP A 168 -3.20 1.05 -3.52
N LEU A 169 -1.92 1.19 -3.88
CA LEU A 169 -1.42 2.36 -4.60
C LEU A 169 -2.03 2.47 -6.00
N GLY A 170 -2.17 1.35 -6.71
CA GLY A 170 -2.89 1.29 -7.98
C GLY A 170 -4.35 1.72 -7.83
N ALA A 171 -5.03 1.24 -6.78
CA ALA A 171 -6.41 1.61 -6.49
C ALA A 171 -6.57 3.11 -6.21
N ILE A 172 -5.68 3.69 -5.40
CA ILE A 172 -5.64 5.14 -5.15
C ILE A 172 -5.35 5.90 -6.45
N GLY A 173 -4.38 5.45 -7.26
CA GLY A 173 -4.07 6.08 -8.55
C GLY A 173 -5.28 6.11 -9.49
N VAL A 174 -5.96 4.98 -9.67
CA VAL A 174 -7.19 4.87 -10.48
C VAL A 174 -8.30 5.78 -9.95
N LEU A 175 -8.47 5.85 -8.63
CA LEU A 175 -9.43 6.73 -7.97
C LEU A 175 -9.13 8.21 -8.23
N LEU A 176 -7.86 8.61 -8.08
CA LEU A 176 -7.41 9.96 -8.36
C LEU A 176 -7.53 10.34 -9.84
N LEU A 177 -7.56 9.36 -10.76
CA LEU A 177 -7.75 9.56 -12.20
C LEU A 177 -9.23 9.53 -12.68
N ASP A 178 -10.20 9.41 -11.77
CA ASP A 178 -11.65 9.31 -12.10
C ASP A 178 -12.06 8.02 -12.80
N ARG A 179 -11.18 7.02 -12.80
CA ARG A 179 -11.44 5.76 -13.48
C ARG A 179 -11.87 4.65 -12.52
N TRP A 180 -12.30 5.03 -11.31
CA TRP A 180 -12.74 4.06 -10.33
C TRP A 180 -14.07 3.43 -10.74
N PRO A 181 -14.20 2.09 -10.69
CA PRO A 181 -15.46 1.41 -10.98
C PRO A 181 -16.58 1.90 -10.05
N GLY A 182 -17.63 2.49 -10.62
CA GLY A 182 -18.73 3.08 -9.86
C GLY A 182 -18.52 4.55 -9.47
N GLY A 183 -17.52 5.23 -10.03
CA GLY A 183 -17.24 6.65 -9.83
C GLY A 183 -16.38 6.95 -8.60
N ARG A 184 -15.96 8.21 -8.48
CA ARG A 184 -15.33 8.72 -7.26
C ARG A 184 -16.39 8.88 -6.17
N GLY A 185 -16.06 8.51 -4.94
CA GLY A 185 -17.01 8.55 -3.82
C GLY A 185 -17.64 9.94 -3.59
N PRO A 186 -18.80 10.01 -2.92
CA PRO A 186 -19.62 11.22 -2.82
C PRO A 186 -18.87 12.42 -2.23
N ALA A 187 -17.90 12.18 -1.35
CA ALA A 187 -17.07 13.23 -0.75
C ALA A 187 -16.16 13.99 -1.76
N TRP A 188 -15.93 13.43 -2.95
CA TRP A 188 -15.19 14.11 -4.02
C TRP A 188 -16.04 15.15 -4.75
N GLU A 189 -17.35 14.91 -4.86
CA GLU A 189 -18.30 15.81 -5.53
C GLU A 189 -18.80 16.89 -4.56
N THR A 190 -19.19 16.50 -3.34
CA THR A 190 -19.80 17.43 -2.37
C THR A 190 -18.77 18.28 -1.63
N GLY A 191 -17.52 17.83 -1.56
CA GLY A 191 -16.49 18.46 -0.72
C GLY A 191 -16.75 18.33 0.79
N GLU A 192 -17.77 17.57 1.18
CA GLU A 192 -18.12 17.30 2.58
C GLU A 192 -17.79 15.85 2.96
N ALA A 193 -17.68 15.56 4.26
CA ALA A 193 -17.44 14.20 4.74
C ALA A 193 -18.71 13.34 4.63
N THR A 194 -18.98 12.83 3.43
CA THR A 194 -20.09 11.89 3.17
C THR A 194 -19.55 10.46 3.08
N PRO A 195 -19.91 9.55 4.00
CA PRO A 195 -19.44 8.16 3.96
C PRO A 195 -19.89 7.44 2.69
N TRP A 196 -19.05 6.54 2.18
CA TRP A 196 -19.44 5.66 1.07
C TRP A 196 -20.69 4.83 1.43
N PRO A 197 -21.65 4.68 0.51
CA PRO A 197 -22.84 3.87 0.75
C PRO A 197 -22.43 2.42 0.99
N ALA A 198 -22.99 1.79 2.02
CA ALA A 198 -22.79 0.37 2.26
C ALA A 198 -23.34 -0.44 1.06
N PRO A 199 -22.69 -1.53 0.61
CA PRO A 199 -23.12 -2.30 -0.57
C PRO A 199 -24.59 -2.76 -0.52
N ALA A 200 -25.08 -3.13 0.67
CA ALA A 200 -26.48 -3.50 0.91
C ALA A 200 -27.45 -2.31 0.75
N ARG A 201 -27.00 -1.10 1.08
CA ARG A 201 -27.80 0.13 0.94
C ARG A 201 -27.77 0.65 -0.49
N ALA A 202 -26.63 0.54 -1.17
CA ALA A 202 -26.48 0.86 -2.59
C ALA A 202 -27.38 -0.05 -3.44
N SER A 203 -27.29 -1.37 -3.28
CA SER A 203 -28.16 -2.32 -4.00
C SER A 203 -29.64 -2.13 -3.70
N ARG A 204 -30.02 -1.79 -2.45
CA ARG A 204 -31.42 -1.48 -2.11
C ARG A 204 -31.87 -0.15 -2.72
N ALA A 205 -31.03 0.88 -2.74
CA ALA A 205 -31.31 2.16 -3.37
C ALA A 205 -31.45 2.02 -4.90
N SER A 206 -30.56 1.26 -5.55
CA SER A 206 -30.67 0.94 -6.98
C SER A 206 -31.94 0.15 -7.30
N ARG A 207 -32.30 -0.82 -6.45
CA ARG A 207 -33.56 -1.59 -6.61
C ARG A 207 -34.81 -0.76 -6.34
N ALA A 208 -34.75 0.20 -5.41
CA ALA A 208 -35.85 1.13 -5.16
C ALA A 208 -35.99 2.12 -6.33
N ALA A 209 -34.88 2.71 -6.79
CA ALA A 209 -34.86 3.57 -7.97
C ALA A 209 -35.32 2.83 -9.25
N ALA A 210 -35.01 1.55 -9.40
CA ALA A 210 -35.51 0.73 -10.50
C ALA A 210 -36.99 0.33 -10.36
N ARG A 211 -37.57 0.40 -9.15
CA ARG A 211 -39.01 0.20 -8.91
C ARG A 211 -39.81 1.48 -9.09
N ASP A 212 -39.20 2.61 -8.76
CA ASP A 212 -39.80 3.95 -8.87
C ASP A 212 -39.48 4.62 -10.22
N ALA A 213 -38.66 3.98 -11.06
CA ALA A 213 -38.49 4.37 -12.45
C ALA A 213 -39.87 4.25 -13.13
N PRO A 214 -40.38 5.33 -13.75
CA PRO A 214 -41.64 5.25 -14.47
C PRO A 214 -41.55 4.10 -15.46
N GLU A 215 -42.53 3.21 -15.40
CA GLU A 215 -42.76 2.17 -16.40
C GLU A 215 -42.92 2.93 -17.71
N GLU A 216 -41.81 3.06 -18.46
CA GLU A 216 -41.83 3.57 -19.82
C GLU A 216 -42.81 2.64 -20.52
N THR A 217 -44.01 3.18 -20.76
CA THR A 217 -45.13 2.47 -21.36
C THR A 217 -44.59 1.88 -22.65
N ALA A 218 -44.27 0.59 -22.60
CA ALA A 218 -44.10 -0.24 -23.76
C ALA A 218 -45.47 -0.19 -24.45
N ASP A 219 -45.54 0.74 -25.41
CA ASP A 219 -46.66 0.89 -26.30
C ASP A 219 -47.01 -0.48 -26.90
N ASN A 220 -48.31 -0.71 -26.95
CA ASN A 220 -48.95 -1.98 -27.19
C ASN A 220 -48.56 -2.54 -28.57
N GLY A 221 -47.59 -3.46 -28.58
CA GLY A 221 -47.45 -4.49 -29.60
C GLY A 221 -47.99 -5.81 -29.09
N GLU A 222 -49.31 -5.95 -29.10
CA GLU A 222 -50.12 -7.18 -29.16
C GLU A 222 -49.46 -8.53 -28.72
N PRO A 223 -49.91 -9.15 -27.60
CA PRO A 223 -49.38 -10.45 -27.18
C PRO A 223 -49.94 -11.60 -28.05
N PRO A 224 -49.10 -12.46 -28.68
CA PRO A 224 -49.61 -13.67 -29.30
C PRO A 224 -50.11 -14.64 -28.21
N ALA A 225 -51.29 -15.18 -28.48
CA ALA A 225 -52.11 -15.99 -27.58
C ALA A 225 -51.37 -17.13 -26.88
N ARG A 226 -51.70 -17.30 -25.59
CA ARG A 226 -51.42 -18.49 -24.76
C ARG A 226 -51.81 -19.78 -25.48
N ALA A 227 -50.82 -20.57 -25.91
CA ALA A 227 -51.04 -21.97 -26.27
C ALA A 227 -51.20 -22.83 -25.00
N SER A 228 -52.33 -23.53 -24.92
CA SER A 228 -52.78 -24.33 -23.79
C SER A 228 -51.85 -25.49 -23.42
N ARG A 229 -51.66 -25.69 -22.11
CA ARG A 229 -51.13 -26.91 -21.48
C ARG A 229 -51.88 -28.16 -21.99
N LYS A 230 -51.16 -29.11 -22.60
CA LYS A 230 -51.64 -30.49 -22.79
C LYS A 230 -50.75 -31.45 -21.97
N ARG A 231 -51.13 -31.64 -20.71
CA ARG A 231 -50.60 -32.68 -19.81
C ARG A 231 -51.08 -34.04 -20.33
N LYS A 232 -50.25 -34.75 -21.07
CA LYS A 232 -50.52 -36.12 -21.53
C LYS A 232 -50.22 -37.10 -20.39
N ARG A 233 -51.28 -37.57 -19.72
CA ARG A 233 -51.29 -38.81 -18.93
C ARG A 233 -51.43 -40.00 -19.89
N ARG A 234 -50.64 -41.06 -19.67
CA ARG A 234 -50.78 -42.50 -20.00
C ARG A 234 -49.39 -43.08 -20.30
N GLY A 235 -48.93 -44.16 -19.67
CA GLY A 235 -49.56 -45.09 -18.74
C GLY A 235 -48.49 -45.83 -17.94
#